data_AF-E3QFD9-F1
#
_entry.id   AF-E3QFD9-F1
#
_cell.length_a   1.000
_cell.length_b   1.000
_cell.length_c   1.000
_cell.angle_alpha   90.00
_cell.angle_beta   90.00
_cell.angle_gamma   90.00
#
_symmetry.space_group_name_H-M   'P 1'
#
loop_
_entity.id
_entity.type
_entity.pdbx_description
1 polymer ?
#
loop_
_entity_poly.entity_id
_entity_poly.type
_entity_poly.pdbx_seq_one_letter_code
_entity_poly.pdbx_strand_id
1 'polypeptide(L)'
;MWQIIINIASQSKRAIFCVLDATNECAAPDRKQLVADLADAFQNKVQPTSRLRFVVSSRHYQDENHPYADLVASSSIHHLASENARVKSDIRKVIRFKVKELAQKRQLNQSI
;
A
#
# COMPACT_ATOMS: atom_id res chain seq x y z
N MET A 1 -1.69 -18.52 -5.61
CA MET A 1 -0.61 -17.50 -5.56
C MET A 1 -0.20 -17.18 -4.12
N TRP A 2 -1.12 -16.78 -3.24
CA TRP A 2 -0.80 -16.37 -1.86
C TRP A 2 -0.04 -17.43 -1.04
N GLN A 3 -0.40 -18.71 -1.17
CA GLN A 3 0.30 -19.79 -0.47
C GLN A 3 1.79 -19.87 -0.82
N ILE A 4 2.16 -19.56 -2.07
CA ILE A 4 3.55 -19.56 -2.50
C ILE A 4 4.31 -18.43 -1.78
N ILE A 5 3.73 -17.23 -1.73
CA ILE A 5 4.31 -16.08 -1.04
C ILE A 5 4.46 -16.36 0.47
N ILE A 6 3.44 -16.97 1.08
CA ILE A 6 3.45 -17.36 2.51
C ILE A 6 4.57 -18.38 2.77
N ASN A 7 4.68 -19.41 1.93
CA ASN A 7 5.73 -20.43 2.07
C ASN A 7 7.12 -19.81 1.95
N ILE A 8 7.36 -18.95 0.96
CA ILE A 8 8.63 -18.23 0.80
C ILE A 8 8.91 -17.37 2.04
N ALA A 9 7.91 -16.65 2.55
CA ALA A 9 8.07 -15.79 3.71
C ALA A 9 8.34 -16.56 5.00
N SER A 10 7.76 -17.76 5.16
CA SER A 10 7.99 -18.61 6.33
C SER A 10 9.46 -19.06 6.48
N GLN A 11 10.18 -19.13 5.36
CA GLN A 11 11.60 -19.51 5.31
C GLN A 11 12.54 -18.29 5.37
N SER A 12 12.00 -17.08 5.24
CA SER A 12 12.80 -15.86 5.22
C SER A 12 13.23 -15.43 6.61
N LYS A 13 14.53 -15.13 6.76
CA LYS A 13 15.07 -14.48 7.96
C LYS A 13 14.80 -12.97 8.00
N ARG A 14 14.33 -12.38 6.90
CA ARG A 14 14.09 -10.94 6.73
C ARG A 14 12.60 -10.64 6.52
N ALA A 15 12.21 -9.41 6.82
CA ALA A 15 10.88 -8.92 6.49
C ALA A 15 10.65 -8.93 4.98
N ILE A 16 9.49 -9.43 4.56
CA ILE A 16 9.05 -9.41 3.18
C ILE A 16 7.84 -8.48 3.10
N PHE A 17 7.91 -7.52 2.19
CA PHE A 17 6.81 -6.62 1.88
C PHE A 17 6.26 -6.97 0.50
N CYS A 18 5.01 -7.39 0.45
CA CYS A 18 4.28 -7.54 -0.80
C CYS A 18 3.44 -6.29 -1.03
N VAL A 19 3.76 -5.55 -2.08
CA VAL A 19 3.10 -4.29 -2.43
C VAL A 19 2.12 -4.56 -3.57
N LEU A 20 0.84 -4.27 -3.34
CA LEU A 20 -0.23 -4.37 -4.31
C LEU A 20 -0.70 -2.96 -4.62
N ASP A 21 -0.27 -2.44 -5.76
CA ASP A 21 -0.57 -1.07 -6.16
C ASP A 21 -1.85 -1.01 -7.00
N ALA A 22 -2.60 0.09 -6.87
CA ALA A 22 -3.77 0.43 -7.69
C ALA A 22 -4.85 -0.67 -7.75
N THR A 23 -5.13 -1.34 -6.63
CA THR A 23 -6.11 -2.45 -6.56
C THR A 23 -7.55 -2.06 -6.96
N ASN A 24 -7.86 -0.77 -7.04
CA ASN A 24 -9.11 -0.26 -7.62
C ASN A 24 -9.22 -0.45 -9.14
N GLU A 25 -8.11 -0.65 -9.86
CA GLU A 25 -8.08 -0.85 -11.31
C GLU A 25 -8.49 -2.27 -11.72
N CYS A 26 -8.59 -3.20 -10.75
CA CYS A 26 -9.19 -4.51 -10.97
C CYS A 26 -10.68 -4.38 -11.29
N ALA A 27 -11.17 -5.23 -12.20
CA ALA A 27 -12.60 -5.36 -12.46
C ALA A 27 -13.35 -5.69 -11.16
N ALA A 28 -14.60 -5.22 -11.04
CA ALA A 28 -15.37 -5.36 -9.81
C ALA A 28 -15.44 -6.79 -9.21
N PRO A 29 -15.70 -7.87 -9.98
CA PRO A 29 -15.69 -9.23 -9.43
C PRO A 29 -14.30 -9.67 -8.96
N ASP A 30 -13.26 -9.39 -9.76
CA ASP A 30 -11.88 -9.76 -9.45
C ASP A 30 -11.35 -9.01 -8.23
N ARG A 31 -11.76 -7.75 -8.06
CA ARG A 31 -11.42 -6.93 -6.89
C ARG A 31 -12.02 -7.52 -5.62
N LYS A 32 -13.29 -7.94 -5.64
CA LYS A 32 -13.92 -8.60 -4.48
C LYS A 32 -13.18 -9.89 -4.11
N GLN A 33 -12.84 -10.70 -5.11
CA GLN A 33 -12.08 -11.93 -4.88
C GLN A 33 -10.68 -11.64 -4.31
N LEU A 34 -9.98 -10.65 -4.85
CA LEU A 34 -8.67 -10.21 -4.36
C LEU A 34 -8.72 -9.81 -2.87
N VAL A 35 -9.72 -9.02 -2.48
CA VAL A 35 -9.92 -8.62 -1.08
C VAL A 35 -10.17 -9.83 -0.19
N ALA A 36 -11.07 -10.74 -0.60
CA ALA A 36 -11.39 -11.93 0.16
C ALA A 36 -10.16 -12.85 0.36
N ASP A 37 -9.39 -13.05 -0.71
CA ASP A 37 -8.18 -13.86 -0.66
C ASP A 37 -7.11 -13.24 0.26
N LEU A 38 -6.97 -11.90 0.25
CA LEU A 38 -6.06 -11.18 1.15
C LEU A 38 -6.49 -11.31 2.61
N ALA A 39 -7.79 -11.19 2.87
CA ALA A 39 -8.37 -11.40 4.20
C ALA A 39 -8.02 -12.79 4.73
N ASP A 40 -8.33 -13.82 3.94
CA ASP A 40 -8.09 -15.22 4.30
C ASP A 40 -6.59 -15.51 4.50
N ALA A 41 -5.75 -15.00 3.59
CA ALA A 41 -4.30 -15.13 3.72
C ALA A 41 -3.81 -14.57 5.06
N PHE A 42 -4.30 -13.40 5.48
CA PHE A 42 -3.82 -12.71 6.67
C PHE A 42 -4.42 -13.24 7.98
N GLN A 43 -5.70 -13.61 7.96
CA GLN A 43 -6.41 -14.04 9.16
C GLN A 43 -6.20 -15.52 9.47
N ASN A 44 -6.14 -16.37 8.45
CA ASN A 44 -6.18 -17.82 8.63
C ASN A 44 -4.87 -18.53 8.28
N LYS A 45 -4.08 -17.98 7.35
CA LYS A 45 -2.91 -18.70 6.78
C LYS A 45 -1.56 -18.18 7.23
N VAL A 46 -1.45 -16.89 7.54
CA VAL A 46 -0.22 -16.28 8.03
C VAL A 46 -0.12 -16.46 9.54
N GLN A 47 0.97 -17.08 10.01
CA GLN A 47 1.22 -17.21 11.45
C GLN A 47 1.50 -15.83 12.07
N PRO A 48 1.15 -15.59 13.35
CA PRO A 48 1.40 -14.31 14.03
C PRO A 48 2.88 -13.89 14.06
N THR A 49 3.80 -14.86 14.01
CA THR A 49 5.25 -14.64 14.00
C THR A 49 5.82 -14.41 12.60
N SER A 50 4.98 -14.44 11.56
CA SER A 50 5.39 -14.24 10.18
C SER A 50 5.99 -12.84 9.97
N ARG A 51 7.00 -12.80 9.10
CA ARG A 51 7.67 -11.57 8.68
C ARG A 51 7.08 -11.00 7.38
N LEU A 52 5.99 -11.58 6.89
CA LEU A 52 5.28 -11.13 5.70
C LEU A 52 4.34 -9.97 6.04
N ARG A 53 4.44 -8.89 5.27
CA ARG A 53 3.55 -7.73 5.37
C ARG A 53 3.01 -7.40 3.98
N PHE A 54 1.73 -7.08 3.90
CA PHE A 54 1.11 -6.58 2.69
C PHE A 54 0.90 -5.07 2.80
N VAL A 55 1.20 -4.36 1.72
CA VAL A 55 0.88 -2.95 1.57
C VAL A 55 -0.02 -2.84 0.35
N VAL A 56 -1.27 -2.44 0.57
CA VAL A 56 -2.27 -2.34 -0.49
C VAL A 56 -2.55 -0.87 -0.73
N SER A 57 -2.41 -0.43 -1.96
CA SER A 57 -2.80 0.91 -2.38
C SER A 57 -4.07 0.84 -3.22
N SER A 58 -4.90 1.86 -3.07
CA SER A 58 -6.10 2.08 -3.86
C SER A 58 -6.36 3.58 -3.92
N ARG A 59 -7.00 4.05 -4.99
CA ARG A 59 -7.60 5.40 -4.99
C ARG A 59 -8.62 5.53 -3.87
N HIS A 60 -8.81 6.76 -3.41
CA HIS A 60 -9.83 7.12 -2.44
C HIS A 60 -11.20 6.78 -3.01
N TYR A 61 -11.98 5.95 -2.31
CA TYR A 61 -13.35 5.67 -2.72
C TYR A 61 -14.27 6.69 -2.05
N GLN A 62 -15.16 7.27 -2.86
CA GLN A 62 -16.27 8.10 -2.36
C GLN A 62 -17.50 7.26 -1.99
N ASP A 63 -17.46 5.94 -2.19
CA ASP A 63 -18.59 5.05 -1.97
C ASP A 63 -18.68 4.58 -0.51
N GLU A 64 -19.90 4.67 0.04
CA GLU A 64 -20.25 4.21 1.40
C GLU A 64 -20.04 2.68 1.57
N ASN A 65 -20.09 1.91 0.48
CA ASN A 65 -19.88 0.45 0.45
C ASN A 65 -18.47 0.09 -0.03
N HIS A 66 -17.46 0.63 0.65
CA HIS A 66 -16.06 0.42 0.33
C HIS A 66 -15.70 -1.07 0.37
N PRO A 67 -15.15 -1.69 -0.69
CA PRO A 67 -14.90 -3.14 -0.74
C PRO A 67 -13.88 -3.64 0.30
N TYR A 68 -13.13 -2.73 0.93
CA TYR A 68 -12.19 -3.03 2.00
C TYR A 68 -12.73 -2.66 3.39
N ALA A 69 -14.00 -2.27 3.56
CA ALA A 69 -14.54 -1.83 4.84
C ALA A 69 -14.33 -2.87 5.96
N ASP A 70 -14.61 -4.14 5.66
CA ASP A 70 -14.42 -5.26 6.59
C ASP A 70 -12.94 -5.48 6.94
N LEU A 71 -12.03 -5.19 6.01
CA LEU A 71 -10.59 -5.25 6.26
C LEU A 71 -10.13 -4.10 7.16
N VAL A 72 -10.65 -2.89 6.96
CA VAL A 72 -10.30 -1.71 7.76
C VAL A 72 -10.76 -1.85 9.22
N ALA A 73 -11.83 -2.61 9.47
CA ALA A 73 -12.29 -2.92 10.82
C ALA A 73 -11.38 -3.92 11.58
N SER A 74 -10.47 -4.62 10.88
CA SER A 74 -9.56 -5.58 11.49
C SER A 74 -8.42 -4.91 12.25
N SER A 75 -8.14 -5.34 13.48
CA SER A 75 -7.04 -4.83 14.31
C SER A 75 -5.65 -5.13 13.73
N SER A 76 -5.55 -6.08 12.80
CA SER A 76 -4.30 -6.44 12.10
C SER A 76 -4.03 -5.57 10.86
N ILE A 77 -4.96 -4.68 10.49
CA ILE A 77 -4.89 -3.87 9.27
C ILE A 77 -4.89 -2.40 9.67
N HIS A 78 -3.82 -1.70 9.30
CA HIS A 78 -3.68 -0.27 9.56
C HIS A 78 -4.03 0.52 8.30
N HIS A 79 -5.20 1.18 8.32
CA HIS A 79 -5.58 2.08 7.25
C HIS A 79 -4.84 3.42 7.36
N LEU A 80 -4.07 3.77 6.32
CA LEU A 80 -3.39 5.05 6.21
C LEU A 80 -4.27 6.04 5.44
N ALA A 81 -5.14 6.75 6.16
CA ALA A 81 -5.99 7.77 5.56
C ALA A 81 -5.15 9.00 5.13
N SER A 82 -5.29 9.43 3.87
CA SER A 82 -4.63 10.63 3.34
C SER A 82 -5.34 11.94 3.72
N GLU A 83 -6.46 11.89 4.46
CA GLU A 83 -7.43 13.01 4.56
C GLU A 83 -7.15 14.05 5.65
N ASN A 84 -6.03 13.96 6.37
CA ASN A 84 -5.77 14.93 7.45
C ASN A 84 -5.01 16.16 6.96
N ALA A 85 -5.60 17.34 7.18
CA ALA A 85 -5.23 18.70 6.73
C ALA A 85 -3.78 19.22 6.98
N ARG A 86 -2.82 18.37 7.38
CA ARG A 86 -1.37 18.69 7.42
C ARG A 86 -0.71 18.71 6.03
N VAL A 87 -1.44 18.26 5.01
CA VAL A 87 -1.02 18.10 3.61
C VAL A 87 -0.34 19.34 3.02
N LYS A 88 -0.77 20.57 3.36
CA LYS A 88 -0.23 21.78 2.72
C LYS A 88 1.27 22.01 2.99
N SER A 89 1.75 21.71 4.18
CA SER A 89 3.18 21.87 4.50
C SER A 89 4.04 20.78 3.87
N ASP A 90 3.51 19.56 3.79
CA ASP A 90 4.18 18.43 3.17
C ASP A 90 4.21 18.54 1.64
N ILE A 91 3.14 19.04 1.01
CA ILE A 91 3.14 19.40 -0.42
C ILE A 91 4.29 20.36 -0.72
N ARG A 92 4.46 21.43 0.08
CA ARG A 92 5.56 22.39 -0.14
C ARG A 92 6.93 21.72 -0.04
N LYS A 93 7.13 20.80 0.90
CA LYS A 93 8.38 20.04 1.02
C LYS A 93 8.60 19.15 -0.21
N VAL A 94 7.57 18.42 -0.65
CA VAL A 94 7.63 17.55 -1.83
C VAL A 94 7.93 18.36 -3.10
N ILE A 95 7.27 19.51 -3.29
CA ILE A 95 7.54 20.42 -4.42
C ILE A 95 9.01 20.84 -4.42
N ARG A 96 9.52 21.35 -3.28
CA ARG A 96 10.93 21.77 -3.19
C ARG A 96 11.90 20.63 -3.49
N PHE A 97 11.61 19.44 -2.96
CA PHE A 97 12.40 18.24 -3.23
C PHE A 97 12.41 17.90 -4.73
N LYS A 98 11.23 17.86 -5.37
CA LYS A 98 11.10 17.54 -6.80
C LYS A 98 11.71 18.60 -7.71
N VAL A 99 11.60 19.88 -7.37
CA VAL A 99 12.29 20.96 -8.08
C VAL A 99 13.81 20.78 -8.03
N LYS A 100 14.37 20.46 -6.84
CA LYS A 100 15.80 20.20 -6.68
C LYS A 100 16.25 18.98 -7.50
N GLU A 101 15.49 17.88 -7.45
CA GLU A 101 15.75 16.66 -8.21
C GLU A 101 15.77 16.94 -9.73
N LEU A 102 14.80 17.72 -10.22
CA LEU A 102 14.72 18.13 -11.62
C LEU A 102 15.87 19.06 -12.03
N ALA A 103 16.21 20.05 -11.19
CA ALA A 103 17.31 20.97 -11.47
C ALA A 103 18.66 20.23 -11.55
N GLN A 104 18.89 19.25 -10.67
CA GLN A 104 20.05 18.36 -10.74
C GLN A 104 20.05 17.53 -12.02
N LYS A 105 18.94 16.86 -12.33
CA LYS A 105 18.81 16.01 -13.54
C LYS A 105 19.03 16.79 -14.84
N ARG A 106 18.68 18.08 -14.84
CA ARG A 106 18.80 18.99 -15.99
C ARG A 106 20.06 19.85 -15.96
N GLN A 107 20.95 19.67 -14.98
CA GLN A 107 22.17 20.47 -14.79
C GLN A 107 21.92 21.99 -14.66
N LEU A 108 20.71 22.37 -14.25
CA LEU A 108 20.32 23.78 -14.08
C LEU A 108 20.97 24.43 -12.86
N ASN A 109 21.66 23.64 -12.02
CA ASN A 109 22.43 24.13 -10.89
C ASN A 109 23.81 24.69 -11.28
N GLN A 110 24.18 24.69 -12.57
CA GLN A 110 25.50 25.15 -13.08
C GLN A 110 25.46 26.55 -13.71
N SER A 111 24.39 27.32 -13.51
CA SER A 111 24.26 28.66 -14.10
C SER A 111 23.70 29.68 -13.11
N ILE A 112 24.43 29.92 -12.02
CA ILE A 112 24.61 31.23 -11.36
C ILE A 112 26.02 31.23 -10.77
#